data_AF-A0A7D9K7Q1-F1
#
_entry.id   AF-A0A7D9K7Q1-F1
#
_cell.length_a   1.000
_cell.length_b   1.000
_cell.length_c   1.000
_cell.angle_alpha   90.00
_cell.angle_beta   90.00
_cell.angle_gamma   90.00
#
_symmetry.space_group_name_H-M   'P 1'
#
loop_
_entity.id
_entity.type
_entity.pdbx_description
1 polymer ?
#
loop_
_entity_poly.entity_id
_entity_poly.type
_entity_poly.pdbx_seq_one_letter_code
_entity_poly.pdbx_strand_id
1 'polypeptide(L)' 'RPIEERVVNALGKQWHVEHFVCAKCEKPFYGHLHYEKNGLPYCETHYNELFGEVCFKCNHGIVGGE' A
#
# COMPACT_ATOMS: atom_id res chain seq x y z
N ARG A 1 -15.05 1.00 -28.64
CA ARG A 1 -15.40 1.59 -27.33
C ARG A 1 -14.07 1.77 -26.60
N PRO A 2 -13.47 2.96 -26.47
CA PRO A 2 -12.23 3.06 -25.73
C PRO A 2 -12.58 3.04 -24.25
N ILE A 3 -12.22 1.95 -23.58
CA ILE A 3 -12.21 1.87 -22.13
C ILE A 3 -11.05 2.78 -21.73
N GLU A 4 -11.36 3.95 -21.16
CA GLU A 4 -10.34 4.88 -20.69
C GLU A 4 -9.46 4.14 -19.68
N GLU A 5 -8.25 3.79 -20.11
CA GLU A 5 -7.25 3.13 -19.29
C GLU A 5 -6.94 4.06 -18.12
N ARG A 6 -7.51 3.78 -16.95
CA ARG A 6 -7.27 4.59 -15.75
C ARG A 6 -5.83 4.35 -15.34
N VAL A 7 -5.04 5.42 -15.36
CA VAL A 7 -3.65 5.45 -14.91
C VAL A 7 -3.52 6.24 -13.62
N VAL A 8 -2.58 5.83 -12.76
CA VAL A 8 -2.24 6.51 -11.51
C VAL A 8 -0.79 6.97 -11.55
N ASN A 9 -0.53 8.14 -10.99
CA ASN A 9 0.81 8.69 -10.88
C ASN A 9 1.30 8.40 -9.46
N ALA A 10 2.25 7.48 -9.33
CA ALA A 10 2.76 6.98 -8.05
C ALA A 10 4.24 6.60 -8.18
N LEU A 11 5.03 6.73 -7.11
CA LEU A 11 6.47 6.42 -7.12
C LEU A 11 7.26 7.24 -8.17
N GLY A 12 6.79 8.45 -8.50
CA GLY A 12 7.34 9.28 -9.59
C GLY A 12 7.16 8.71 -11.00
N LYS A 13 6.29 7.70 -11.17
CA LYS A 13 6.00 7.03 -12.45
C LYS A 13 4.50 6.93 -12.68
N GLN A 14 4.10 6.61 -13.91
CA GLN A 14 2.71 6.30 -14.25
C GLN A 14 2.51 4.78 -14.25
N TRP A 15 1.43 4.33 -13.62
CA TRP A 15 1.06 2.93 -13.52
C TRP A 15 -0.37 2.75 -14.01
N HIS A 16 -0.64 1.64 -14.68
CA HIS A 16 -2.03 1.23 -14.90
C HIS A 16 -2.64 0.86 -13.55
N VAL A 17 -3.90 1.22 -13.32
CA VAL A 17 -4.58 0.93 -12.04
C VAL A 17 -4.59 -0.56 -11.70
N GLU A 18 -4.61 -1.44 -12.72
CA GLU A 18 -4.56 -2.89 -12.55
C GLU A 18 -3.15 -3.41 -12.21
N HIS A 19 -2.10 -2.73 -12.68
CA HIS A 19 -0.70 -3.10 -12.42
C HIS A 19 -0.13 -2.44 -11.17
N PHE A 20 -0.79 -1.39 -10.66
CA PHE A 20 -0.43 -0.79 -9.39
C PHE A 20 -0.98 -1.65 -8.26
N VAL A 21 -0.16 -2.61 -7.84
CA VAL A 21 -0.50 -3.64 -6.87
C VAL A 21 0.46 -3.62 -5.67
N CYS A 22 0.01 -4.15 -4.53
CA CYS A 22 0.86 -4.32 -3.36
C CYS A 22 2.01 -5.31 -3.64
N ALA A 23 3.25 -4.91 -3.36
CA ALA A 23 4.44 -5.75 -3.52
C ALA A 23 4.44 -7.02 -2.63
N LYS A 24 3.53 -7.11 -1.64
CA LYS A 24 3.42 -8.27 -0.73
C LYS A 24 2.30 -9.24 -1.09
N CYS A 25 1.11 -8.73 -1.46
CA CYS A 25 -0.07 -9.55 -1.73
C CYS A 25 -0.59 -9.45 -3.16
N GLU A 26 0.09 -8.67 -4.00
CA GLU A 26 -0.19 -8.49 -5.42
C GLU A 26 -1.63 -8.04 -5.72
N LYS A 27 -2.29 -7.44 -4.71
CA LYS A 27 -3.64 -6.88 -4.86
C LYS A 27 -3.57 -5.48 -5.45
N PRO A 28 -4.33 -5.20 -6.54
CA PRO A 28 -4.45 -3.86 -7.09
C PRO A 28 -5.11 -2.90 -6.11
N PHE A 29 -4.62 -1.67 -6.10
CA PHE A 29 -5.15 -0.63 -5.22
C PHE A 29 -6.46 -0.05 -5.75
N TYR A 30 -6.77 -0.11 -7.04
CA TYR A 30 -8.00 0.48 -7.61
C TYR A 30 -8.27 1.95 -7.21
N GLY A 31 -7.22 2.71 -6.91
CA GLY A 31 -7.34 4.10 -6.41
C GLY A 31 -7.49 4.22 -4.88
N HIS A 32 -7.47 3.11 -4.13
CA HIS A 32 -7.29 3.12 -2.69
C HIS A 32 -5.89 3.61 -2.29
N LEU A 33 -5.76 3.97 -1.02
CA LEU A 33 -4.51 4.46 -0.44
C LEU A 33 -3.42 3.38 -0.54
N HIS A 34 -2.23 3.82 -0.92
CA HIS A 34 -1.03 3.00 -1.01
C HIS A 34 0.09 3.67 -0.23
N TYR A 35 1.05 2.88 0.21
CA TYR A 35 2.20 3.35 0.96
C TYR A 35 3.49 2.90 0.27
N GLU A 36 4.42 3.82 0.04
CA GLU A 36 5.71 3.51 -0.55
C GLU A 36 6.74 3.18 0.54
N LYS A 37 7.50 2.09 0.35
CA LYS A 37 8.72 1.82 1.12
C LYS A 37 9.80 1.28 0.20
N ASN A 38 11.01 1.86 0.26
CA ASN A 38 12.15 1.44 -0.56
C ASN A 38 11.84 1.37 -2.07
N GLY A 39 10.97 2.26 -2.57
CA GLY A 39 10.54 2.27 -3.97
C GLY A 39 9.52 1.18 -4.35
N LEU A 40 8.96 0.47 -3.36
CA LEU A 40 7.93 -0.55 -3.58
C LEU A 40 6.59 -0.10 -2.96
N PRO A 41 5.46 -0.29 -3.64
CA PRO A 41 4.14 0.05 -3.12
C PRO A 41 3.57 -1.08 -2.26
N TYR A 42 2.97 -0.73 -1.13
CA TYR A 42 2.35 -1.65 -0.18
C TYR A 42 0.95 -1.17 0.19
N CYS A 43 0.04 -2.11 0.47
CA CYS A 43 -1.25 -1.75 1.05
C CYS A 43 -1.10 -1.39 2.52
N GLU A 44 -2.06 -0.63 3.06
CA GLU A 44 -2.06 -0.22 4.46
C GLU A 44 -1.74 -1.37 5.42
N THR A 45 -2.40 -2.53 5.23
CA THR A 45 -2.22 -3.69 6.09
C THR A 45 -0.78 -4.21 6.07
N HIS A 46 -0.20 -4.45 4.88
CA HIS A 46 1.16 -5.00 4.79
C HIS A 46 2.23 -3.95 5.06
N TYR A 47 1.97 -2.67 4.75
CA TYR A 47 2.86 -1.59 5.11
C TYR A 47 2.97 -1.50 6.64
N ASN A 48 1.82 -1.54 7.35
CA ASN A 48 1.82 -1.55 8.81
C ASN A 48 2.34 -2.87 9.40
N GLU A 49 2.13 -4.01 8.75
CA GLU A 49 2.68 -5.30 9.22
C GLU A 49 4.21 -5.37 9.09
N LEU A 50 4.76 -4.86 7.98
CA LEU A 50 6.19 -4.92 7.68
C LEU A 50 6.97 -3.73 8.28
N PHE A 51 6.34 -2.56 8.33
CA PHE A 51 6.99 -1.28 8.69
C PHE A 51 6.21 -0.48 9.73
N GLY A 52 5.02 -0.91 10.11
CA GLY A 52 4.25 -0.26 11.16
C GLY A 52 4.80 -0.59 12.53
N GLU A 53 4.79 0.42 13.38
CA GLU A 53 5.27 0.39 14.75
C GLU A 53 4.21 -0.21 15.70
N VAL A 54 3.01 -0.45 15.17
CA VAL A 54 1.78 -0.72 15.92
C VAL A 54 0.93 -1.80 15.24
N CYS A 55 0.51 -2.77 16.04
CA CYS A 55 -0.32 -3.89 15.61
C CYS A 55 -1.71 -3.43 15.13
N PHE A 56 -2.01 -3.64 13.84
CA PHE A 56 -3.31 -3.35 13.20
C PHE A 56 -4.50 -4.10 13.84
N LYS A 57 -4.25 -5.20 14.55
CA LYS A 57 -5.28 -5.97 15.29
C LYS A 57 -5.55 -5.47 16.70
N CYS A 58 -4.62 -4.73 17.29
CA CYS A 58 -4.56 -4.60 18.75
C CYS A 58 -4.88 -3.18 19.24
N ASN A 59 -4.68 -2.13 18.42
CA ASN A 59 -4.68 -0.71 18.84
C ASN A 59 -3.89 -0.44 20.14
N HIS A 60 -2.94 -1.32 20.46
CA HIS A 60 -2.06 -1.16 21.60
C HIS A 60 -0.73 -0.73 21.02
N GLY A 61 -0.34 0.50 21.32
CA GLY A 61 1.05 0.94 21.19
C GLY A 61 1.94 -0.06 21.88
N ILE A 62 3.19 -0.20 21.44
CA ILE A 62 4.25 -0.70 22.32
C ILE A 62 4.40 0.37 23.42
N VAL A 63 3.44 0.45 24.34
CA VAL A 63 3.64 1.13 25.61
C VAL A 63 4.52 0.17 26.39
N GLY A 64 5.76 0.61 26.59
CA GLY A 64 6.77 -0.13 27.33
C GLY A 64 6.17 -0.66 28.62
N GLY A 65 6.44 -1.93 28.88
CA GLY A 65 6.12 -2.52 30.16
C GLY A 65 6.75 -1.70 31.29
N GLU A 66 5.94 -1.49 32.33
CA GLU A 66 6.39 -1.21 33.69
C GLU A 66 5.76 -2.27 34.59
#